data_AF-A0A963VCA0-F1
#
_entry.id   AF-A0A963VCA0-F1
#
_cell.length_a   1.000
_cell.length_b   1.000
_cell.length_c   1.000
_cell.angle_alpha   90.00
_cell.angle_beta   90.00
_cell.angle_gamma   90.00
#
_symmetry.space_group_name_H-M   'P 1'
#
loop_
_entity.id
_entity.type
_entity.pdbx_description
1 polymer ?
#
loop_
_entity_poly.entity_id
_entity_poly.type
_entity_poly.pdbx_seq_one_letter_code
_entity_poly.pdbx_strand_id
1 'polypeptide(L)'
;MSIKCDTDDTIKKLTEIYGAKIMAFEKLVTSQEGLHEISSYVCDHFDNGGGALKIKITNSGKRSISQMLRLWRRWMSITADFMAANGVTMPLMHDKDGKPYGKRPFNANDAHELFTSQWLGLDQSGKRLSWVMSEGDNVADKGQRFIAMMRHQNWCIEKGISLPKPRNSEFSELEQQQNQ
;
A
#
# COMPACT_ATOMS: atom_id res chain seq x y z
N MET A 1 -14.40 -23.76 3.86
CA MET A 1 -13.47 -24.80 3.35
C MET A 1 -12.98 -24.31 2.00
N SER A 2 -11.80 -23.72 1.93
CA SER A 2 -11.29 -23.10 0.69
C SER A 2 -10.34 -24.09 0.02
N ILE A 3 -10.77 -24.64 -1.12
CA ILE A 3 -9.97 -25.57 -1.92
C ILE A 3 -8.93 -24.71 -2.63
N LYS A 4 -7.70 -24.70 -2.11
CA LYS A 4 -6.53 -24.26 -2.89
C LYS A 4 -6.22 -25.41 -3.85
N CYS A 5 -6.69 -25.28 -5.08
CA CYS A 5 -6.31 -26.18 -6.15
C CYS A 5 -4.91 -25.75 -6.63
N ASP A 6 -3.89 -26.59 -6.39
CA ASP A 6 -2.54 -26.36 -6.90
C ASP A 6 -2.55 -26.45 -8.43
N THR A 7 -2.53 -25.28 -9.06
CA THR A 7 -2.53 -25.08 -10.52
C THR A 7 -1.42 -25.86 -11.22
N ASP A 8 -0.27 -26.06 -10.57
CA ASP A 8 0.90 -26.71 -11.17
C ASP A 8 0.76 -28.22 -11.34
N ASP A 9 0.04 -28.91 -10.43
CA ASP A 9 -0.20 -30.35 -10.51
C ASP A 9 -1.26 -30.72 -11.57
N THR A 10 -2.14 -29.76 -11.88
CA THR A 10 -3.19 -29.92 -12.90
C THR A 10 -2.61 -29.75 -14.31
N ILE A 11 -1.68 -28.81 -14.49
CA ILE A 11 -1.03 -28.54 -15.78
C ILE A 11 -0.15 -29.73 -16.21
N LYS A 12 0.65 -30.29 -15.29
CA LYS A 12 1.49 -31.47 -15.57
C LYS A 12 0.67 -32.68 -16.03
N LYS A 13 -0.43 -32.97 -15.33
CA LYS A 13 -1.35 -34.07 -15.69
C LYS A 13 -1.98 -33.87 -17.07
N LEU A 14 -2.34 -32.65 -17.44
CA LEU A 14 -2.93 -32.37 -18.74
C LEU A 14 -1.92 -32.45 -19.89
N THR A 15 -0.67 -32.05 -19.68
CA THR A 15 0.40 -32.19 -20.67
C THR A 15 0.78 -33.65 -20.90
N GLU A 16 0.87 -34.48 -19.85
CA GLU A 16 1.16 -35.92 -19.97
C GLU A 16 0.03 -36.72 -20.63
N ILE A 17 -1.23 -36.42 -20.30
CA ILE A 17 -2.37 -37.20 -20.81
C ILE A 17 -2.73 -36.81 -22.25
N TYR A 18 -2.62 -35.53 -22.62
CA TYR A 18 -3.14 -35.04 -23.90
C TYR A 18 -2.06 -34.53 -24.87
N GLY A 19 -0.78 -34.60 -24.53
CA GLY A 19 0.30 -34.01 -25.34
C GLY A 19 0.13 -32.51 -25.55
N ALA A 20 -0.59 -31.84 -24.63
CA ALA A 20 -1.00 -30.46 -24.80
C ALA A 20 0.19 -29.51 -24.65
N LYS A 21 0.43 -28.70 -25.68
CA LYS A 21 1.45 -27.64 -25.66
C LYS A 21 0.91 -26.40 -24.95
N ILE A 22 1.60 -25.94 -23.92
CA ILE A 22 1.26 -24.70 -23.21
C ILE A 22 1.51 -23.52 -24.13
N MET A 23 0.45 -22.77 -24.46
CA MET A 23 0.52 -21.64 -25.40
C MET A 23 0.70 -20.28 -24.70
N ALA A 24 0.37 -20.18 -23.41
CA ALA A 24 0.54 -18.99 -22.59
C ALA A 24 0.67 -19.37 -21.11
N PHE A 25 1.62 -18.73 -20.41
CA PHE A 25 1.84 -18.90 -18.97
C PHE A 25 1.59 -17.55 -18.29
N GLU A 26 0.60 -17.50 -17.40
CA GLU A 26 0.29 -16.34 -16.58
C GLU A 26 0.46 -16.73 -15.11
N LYS A 27 1.35 -16.02 -14.41
CA LYS A 27 1.60 -16.26 -12.98
C LYS A 27 1.73 -14.95 -12.23
N LEU A 28 1.08 -14.92 -11.07
CA LEU A 28 1.20 -13.83 -10.12
C LEU A 28 2.47 -13.98 -9.30
N VAL A 29 3.38 -13.00 -9.41
CA VAL A 29 4.61 -12.97 -8.60
C VAL A 29 4.37 -12.17 -7.32
N THR A 30 4.42 -12.84 -6.17
CA THR A 30 4.29 -12.20 -4.84
C THR A 30 5.52 -12.36 -3.96
N SER A 31 6.50 -13.18 -4.37
CA SER A 31 7.71 -13.49 -3.63
C SER A 31 8.87 -13.76 -4.60
N GLN A 32 10.10 -13.80 -4.06
CA GLN A 32 11.29 -14.18 -4.83
C GLN A 32 11.18 -15.60 -5.39
N GLU A 33 10.54 -16.51 -4.66
CA GLU A 33 10.30 -17.89 -5.09
C GLU A 33 9.44 -17.94 -6.38
N GLY A 34 8.36 -17.16 -6.43
CA GLY A 34 7.54 -17.06 -7.65
C GLY A 34 8.28 -16.47 -8.86
N LEU A 35 9.35 -15.70 -8.65
CA LEU A 35 10.24 -15.23 -9.72
C LEU A 35 11.15 -16.35 -10.22
N HIS A 36 11.68 -17.18 -9.32
CA HIS A 36 12.50 -18.34 -9.67
C HIS A 36 11.73 -19.35 -10.53
N GLU A 37 10.44 -19.52 -10.27
CA GLU A 37 9.60 -20.39 -11.08
C GLU A 37 9.39 -19.89 -12.51
N ILE A 38 9.19 -18.56 -12.69
CA ILE A 38 9.16 -17.96 -14.03
C ILE A 38 10.51 -18.14 -14.71
N SER A 39 11.61 -17.96 -13.97
CA SER A 39 12.95 -18.18 -14.50
C SER A 39 13.15 -19.61 -14.97
N SER A 40 12.70 -20.61 -14.20
CA SER A 40 12.77 -22.02 -14.56
C SER A 40 12.02 -22.29 -15.86
N TYR A 41 10.78 -21.80 -15.96
CA TYR A 41 9.96 -21.99 -17.16
C TYR A 41 10.60 -21.37 -18.42
N VAL A 42 11.19 -20.18 -18.28
CA VAL A 42 11.90 -19.51 -19.39
C VAL A 42 13.13 -20.32 -19.81
N CYS A 43 13.91 -20.83 -18.86
CA CYS A 43 15.05 -21.69 -19.13
C CYS A 43 14.62 -22.97 -19.85
N ASP A 44 13.63 -23.69 -19.31
CA ASP A 44 13.12 -24.94 -19.89
C ASP A 44 12.58 -24.73 -21.31
N HIS A 45 11.94 -23.58 -21.59
CA HIS A 45 11.44 -23.26 -22.93
C HIS A 45 12.58 -23.13 -23.96
N PHE A 46 13.69 -22.49 -23.61
CA PHE A 46 14.83 -22.34 -24.51
C PHE A 46 15.64 -23.64 -24.64
N ASP A 47 15.80 -24.39 -23.56
CA ASP A 47 16.52 -25.68 -23.58
C ASP A 47 15.81 -26.72 -24.46
N ASN A 48 14.48 -26.63 -24.56
CA ASN A 48 13.68 -27.48 -25.46
C ASN A 48 13.54 -26.92 -26.90
N GLY A 49 14.35 -25.93 -27.28
CA GLY A 49 14.36 -25.38 -28.64
C GLY A 49 13.16 -24.49 -28.96
N GLY A 50 12.53 -23.89 -27.94
CA GLY A 50 11.40 -22.99 -28.09
C GLY A 50 11.76 -21.70 -28.84
N GLY A 51 10.82 -21.20 -29.65
CA GLY A 51 10.96 -19.92 -30.36
C GLY A 51 10.87 -18.69 -29.44
N ALA A 52 10.88 -17.49 -30.02
CA ALA A 52 10.85 -16.25 -29.25
C ALA A 52 9.62 -16.15 -28.31
N LEU A 53 9.86 -15.80 -27.04
CA LEU A 53 8.82 -15.57 -26.03
C LEU A 53 8.40 -14.09 -25.99
N LYS A 54 7.09 -13.84 -25.90
CA LYS A 54 6.56 -12.51 -25.61
C LYS A 54 6.20 -12.43 -24.13
N ILE A 55 6.98 -11.66 -23.37
CA ILE A 55 6.73 -11.42 -21.94
C ILE A 55 5.94 -10.12 -21.78
N LYS A 56 4.80 -10.19 -21.09
CA LYS A 56 4.04 -9.00 -20.68
C LYS A 56 3.97 -8.95 -19.17
N ILE A 57 4.76 -8.08 -18.56
CA ILE A 57 4.71 -7.83 -17.11
C ILE A 57 3.63 -6.78 -16.87
N THR A 58 2.51 -7.20 -16.27
CA THR A 58 1.44 -6.30 -15.83
C THR A 58 1.41 -6.24 -14.32
N ASN A 59 1.12 -5.06 -13.77
CA ASN A 59 0.89 -4.95 -12.34
C ASN A 59 -0.42 -5.68 -12.00
N SER A 60 -0.34 -6.64 -11.08
CA SER A 60 -1.38 -7.64 -10.85
C SER A 60 -2.73 -7.13 -10.34
N GLY A 61 -2.88 -5.84 -10.07
CA GLY A 61 -4.11 -5.28 -9.52
C GLY A 61 -4.46 -5.77 -8.10
N LYS A 62 -3.70 -6.71 -7.49
CA LYS A 62 -3.79 -6.95 -6.05
C LYS A 62 -3.32 -5.68 -5.35
N ARG A 63 -4.27 -5.02 -4.66
CA ARG A 63 -4.21 -3.64 -4.14
C ARG A 63 -2.79 -3.17 -3.84
N SER A 64 -2.19 -2.48 -4.81
CA SER A 64 -1.04 -1.65 -4.49
C SER A 64 -1.53 -0.58 -3.52
N ILE A 65 -0.93 -0.50 -2.34
CA ILE A 65 -1.03 0.69 -1.48
C ILE A 65 -0.78 1.88 -2.40
N SER A 66 -1.75 2.80 -2.52
CA SER A 66 -1.65 3.95 -3.42
C SER A 66 -0.34 4.70 -3.17
N GLN A 67 0.24 5.31 -4.20
CA GLN A 67 1.48 6.06 -4.03
C GLN A 67 1.31 7.15 -2.96
N MET A 68 0.13 7.80 -2.93
CA MET A 68 -0.26 8.75 -1.89
C MET A 68 -0.30 8.13 -0.49
N LEU A 69 -0.83 6.91 -0.31
CA LEU A 69 -0.86 6.26 1.00
C LEU A 69 0.55 5.84 1.47
N ARG A 70 1.44 5.45 0.55
CA ARG A 70 2.86 5.18 0.90
C ARG A 70 3.54 6.46 1.36
N LEU A 71 3.35 7.55 0.63
CA LEU A 71 3.89 8.87 0.96
C LEU A 71 3.33 9.37 2.30
N TRP A 72 2.01 9.22 2.50
CA TRP A 72 1.33 9.52 3.74
C TRP A 72 1.95 8.78 4.93
N ARG A 73 2.10 7.44 4.85
CA ARG A 73 2.72 6.66 5.93
C ARG A 73 4.15 7.10 6.22
N ARG A 74 4.91 7.49 5.20
CA ARG A 74 6.26 8.03 5.39
C ARG A 74 6.23 9.37 6.13
N TRP A 75 5.31 10.27 5.76
CA TRP A 75 5.12 11.55 6.45
C TRP A 75 4.70 11.35 7.91
N MET A 76 3.79 10.42 8.19
CA MET A 76 3.37 10.10 9.56
C MET A 76 4.52 9.61 10.43
N SER A 77 5.47 8.83 9.88
CA SER A 77 6.68 8.43 10.60
C SER A 77 7.50 9.65 11.03
N ILE A 78 7.76 10.57 10.10
CA ILE A 78 8.57 11.77 10.37
C ILE A 78 7.85 12.69 11.36
N THR A 79 6.54 12.87 11.19
CA THR A 79 5.73 13.65 12.13
C THR A 79 5.70 13.01 13.51
N ALA A 80 5.61 11.68 13.61
CA ALA A 80 5.65 10.99 14.89
C ALA A 80 7.00 11.18 15.61
N ASP A 81 8.11 11.06 14.87
CA ASP A 81 9.46 11.29 15.42
C ASP A 81 9.59 12.72 15.97
N PHE A 82 9.09 13.71 15.21
CA PHE A 82 9.06 15.10 15.66
C PHE A 82 8.18 15.29 16.92
N MET A 83 6.97 14.72 16.94
CA MET A 83 6.06 14.85 18.07
C MET A 83 6.59 14.15 19.33
N ALA A 84 7.19 12.97 19.18
CA ALA A 84 7.83 12.25 20.27
C ALA A 84 9.02 13.04 20.83
N ALA A 85 9.85 13.65 19.97
CA ALA A 85 10.96 14.51 20.37
C ALA A 85 10.50 15.76 21.14
N ASN A 86 9.29 16.27 20.85
CA ASN A 86 8.65 17.37 21.58
C ASN A 86 7.86 16.91 22.83
N GLY A 87 8.02 15.66 23.26
CA GLY A 87 7.42 15.15 24.50
C GLY A 87 5.97 14.69 24.37
N VAL A 88 5.42 14.54 23.16
CA VAL A 88 4.09 13.96 22.97
C VAL A 88 4.16 12.46 23.30
N THR A 89 3.31 12.04 24.24
CA THR A 89 3.21 10.65 24.68
C THR A 89 1.78 10.13 24.56
N MET A 90 1.63 8.85 24.26
CA MET A 90 0.35 8.15 24.31
C MET A 90 0.22 7.33 25.59
N PRO A 91 -0.98 7.25 26.17
CA PRO A 91 -1.23 6.36 27.28
C PRO A 91 -1.25 4.89 26.84
N LEU A 92 -0.74 4.00 27.67
CA LEU A 92 -0.66 2.56 27.38
C LEU A 92 -1.95 1.83 27.74
N MET A 93 -2.54 2.18 28.87
CA MET A 93 -3.72 1.52 29.41
C MET A 93 -4.67 2.56 29.99
N HIS A 94 -5.94 2.21 30.08
CA HIS A 94 -6.93 2.96 30.84
C HIS A 94 -7.27 2.12 32.06
N ASP A 95 -7.30 2.75 33.23
CA ASP A 95 -7.78 2.12 34.45
C ASP A 95 -9.30 1.85 34.37
N LYS A 96 -9.84 1.13 35.33
CA LYS A 96 -11.29 0.84 35.47
C LYS A 96 -12.14 2.11 35.53
N ASP A 97 -11.55 3.23 35.98
CA ASP A 97 -12.17 4.56 36.02
C ASP A 97 -11.93 5.39 34.74
N GLY A 98 -11.37 4.78 33.68
CA GLY A 98 -11.07 5.45 32.42
C GLY A 98 -9.85 6.38 32.47
N LYS A 99 -9.11 6.41 33.58
CA LYS A 99 -7.89 7.23 33.69
C LYS A 99 -6.73 6.59 32.93
N PRO A 100 -6.08 7.30 32.00
CA PRO A 100 -4.92 6.77 31.30
C PRO A 100 -3.73 6.56 32.24
N TYR A 101 -3.11 5.38 32.22
CA TYR A 101 -1.88 5.06 32.94
C TYR A 101 -0.85 4.36 32.04
N GLY A 102 0.43 4.55 32.40
CA GLY A 102 1.56 4.18 31.55
C GLY A 102 1.72 5.11 30.36
N LYS A 103 2.95 5.47 30.00
CA LYS A 103 3.24 6.37 28.87
C LYS A 103 4.18 5.68 27.90
N ARG A 104 3.90 5.82 26.61
CA ARG A 104 4.84 5.47 25.54
C ARG A 104 5.05 6.65 24.59
N PRO A 105 6.20 6.70 23.88
CA PRO A 105 6.40 7.67 22.82
C PRO A 105 5.30 7.57 21.75
N PHE A 106 4.92 8.73 21.22
CA PHE A 106 4.02 8.84 20.07
C PHE A 106 4.66 8.16 18.85
N ASN A 107 3.91 7.32 18.12
CA ASN A 107 4.46 6.54 17.01
C ASN A 107 3.75 6.83 15.68
N ALA A 108 4.28 6.26 14.59
CA ALA A 108 3.76 6.49 13.24
C ALA A 108 2.30 6.06 13.05
N ASN A 109 1.83 5.05 13.79
CA ASN A 109 0.44 4.62 13.74
C ASN A 109 -0.47 5.60 14.48
N ASP A 110 -0.03 6.16 15.61
CA ASP A 110 -0.78 7.19 16.32
C ASP A 110 -0.91 8.45 15.46
N ALA A 111 0.18 8.85 14.80
CA ALA A 111 0.17 9.94 13.84
C ALA A 111 -0.81 9.65 12.71
N HIS A 112 -0.77 8.43 12.14
CA HIS A 112 -1.70 8.03 11.09
C HIS A 112 -3.15 8.15 11.54
N GLU A 113 -3.51 7.65 12.71
CA GLU A 113 -4.87 7.70 13.23
C GLU A 113 -5.32 9.13 13.54
N LEU A 114 -4.48 9.91 14.22
CA LEU A 114 -4.74 11.31 14.57
C LEU A 114 -4.94 12.16 13.32
N PHE A 115 -3.97 12.17 12.41
CA PHE A 115 -4.04 13.07 11.25
C PHE A 115 -4.98 12.58 10.16
N THR A 116 -5.26 11.28 10.07
CA THR A 116 -6.35 10.80 9.21
C THR A 116 -7.69 11.29 9.72
N SER A 117 -7.98 11.18 11.02
CA SER A 117 -9.24 11.70 11.57
C SER A 117 -9.34 13.23 11.47
N GLN A 118 -8.24 13.95 11.69
CA GLN A 118 -8.20 15.40 11.63
C GLN A 118 -8.39 15.96 10.21
N TRP A 119 -7.71 15.38 9.20
CA TRP A 119 -7.66 16.00 7.86
C TRP A 119 -8.61 15.39 6.86
N LEU A 120 -8.77 14.06 6.87
CA LEU A 120 -9.79 13.40 6.04
C LEU A 120 -11.18 13.56 6.63
N GLY A 121 -11.28 13.64 7.95
CA GLY A 121 -12.56 13.80 8.64
C GLY A 121 -13.34 12.49 8.77
N LEU A 122 -14.61 12.65 9.12
CA LEU A 122 -15.57 11.59 9.36
C LEU A 122 -16.64 11.64 8.26
N ASP A 123 -17.21 10.49 7.94
CA ASP A 123 -18.41 10.40 7.12
C ASP A 123 -19.64 10.96 7.85
N GLN A 124 -20.80 10.92 7.21
CA GLN A 124 -22.08 11.35 7.78
C GLN A 124 -22.51 10.54 9.02
N SER A 125 -21.92 9.35 9.23
CA SER A 125 -22.18 8.47 10.36
C SER A 125 -21.13 8.59 11.48
N GLY A 126 -20.21 9.56 11.38
CA GLY A 126 -19.12 9.75 12.35
C GLY A 126 -17.98 8.73 12.24
N LYS A 127 -17.94 7.90 11.20
CA LYS A 127 -16.91 6.90 10.92
C LYS A 127 -15.84 7.47 9.99
N ARG A 128 -14.57 7.21 10.33
CA ARG A 128 -13.40 7.75 9.62
C ARG A 128 -13.35 7.32 8.16
N LEU A 129 -13.00 8.27 7.28
CA LEU A 129 -12.68 7.97 5.89
C LEU A 129 -11.36 7.21 5.76
N SER A 130 -11.34 6.23 4.85
CA SER A 130 -10.28 5.27 4.65
C SER A 130 -9.41 5.62 3.44
N TRP A 131 -8.10 5.42 3.60
CA TRP A 131 -7.12 5.52 2.51
C TRP A 131 -7.13 4.31 1.57
N VAL A 132 -7.91 3.27 1.85
CA VAL A 132 -7.98 2.05 1.04
C VAL A 132 -8.73 2.33 -0.27
N MET A 133 -8.24 1.80 -1.40
CA MET A 133 -8.76 2.18 -2.73
C MET A 133 -10.02 1.45 -3.21
N SER A 134 -10.43 0.32 -2.63
CA SER A 134 -11.56 -0.43 -3.22
C SER A 134 -12.35 -1.38 -2.32
N GLU A 135 -12.15 -1.40 -1.00
CA GLU A 135 -13.06 -2.14 -0.08
C GLU A 135 -13.22 -1.37 1.23
N GLY A 136 -14.46 -1.36 1.71
CA GLY A 136 -14.89 -0.77 2.97
C GLY A 136 -15.95 0.32 2.77
N ASP A 137 -16.87 0.44 3.72
CA ASP A 137 -17.67 1.65 3.85
C ASP A 137 -16.70 2.80 4.19
N ASN A 138 -16.85 3.95 3.50
CA ASN A 138 -16.08 5.18 3.70
C ASN A 138 -14.69 5.22 3.06
N VAL A 139 -14.57 4.77 1.81
CA VAL A 139 -13.37 5.03 1.00
C VAL A 139 -13.29 6.50 0.62
N ALA A 140 -12.19 7.16 0.99
CA ALA A 140 -11.94 8.54 0.58
C ALA A 140 -11.65 8.63 -0.92
N ASP A 141 -12.23 9.62 -1.58
CA ASP A 141 -11.90 9.90 -2.98
C ASP A 141 -10.46 10.46 -3.12
N LYS A 142 -9.90 10.36 -4.32
CA LYS A 142 -8.58 10.89 -4.66
C LYS A 142 -8.45 12.38 -4.33
N GLY A 143 -9.49 13.18 -4.60
CA GLY A 143 -9.48 14.61 -4.25
C GLY A 143 -9.41 14.86 -2.74
N GLN A 144 -10.17 14.10 -1.95
CA GLN A 144 -10.16 14.21 -0.49
C GLN A 144 -8.81 13.83 0.12
N ARG A 145 -8.18 12.77 -0.40
CA ARG A 145 -6.82 12.36 -0.01
C ARG A 145 -5.79 13.44 -0.33
N PHE A 146 -5.90 14.06 -1.51
CA PHE A 146 -4.99 15.13 -1.92
C PHE A 146 -5.12 16.35 -1.00
N ILE A 147 -6.35 16.79 -0.71
CA ILE A 147 -6.60 17.90 0.23
C ILE A 147 -6.08 17.58 1.63
N ALA A 148 -6.25 16.35 2.11
CA ALA A 148 -5.73 15.93 3.41
C ALA A 148 -4.19 15.98 3.46
N MET A 149 -3.52 15.53 2.40
CA MET A 149 -2.06 15.63 2.28
C MET A 149 -1.59 17.09 2.23
N MET A 150 -2.24 17.95 1.44
CA MET A 150 -1.99 19.39 1.37
C MET A 150 -2.08 20.06 2.75
N ARG A 151 -3.16 19.80 3.49
CA ARG A 151 -3.34 20.33 4.86
C ARG A 151 -2.22 19.90 5.80
N HIS A 152 -1.87 18.61 5.74
CA HIS A 152 -0.77 18.09 6.56
C HIS A 152 0.58 18.70 6.21
N GLN A 153 0.85 18.90 4.91
CA GLN A 153 2.06 19.54 4.43
C GLN A 153 2.16 20.99 4.93
N ASN A 154 1.09 21.77 4.82
CA ASN A 154 1.06 23.14 5.31
C ASN A 154 1.30 23.20 6.82
N TRP A 155 0.64 22.33 7.59
CA TRP A 155 0.87 22.21 9.02
C TRP A 155 2.33 21.83 9.35
N CYS A 156 2.92 20.91 8.58
CA CYS A 156 4.33 20.55 8.75
C CYS A 156 5.27 21.74 8.46
N ILE A 157 4.99 22.54 7.43
CA ILE A 157 5.75 23.76 7.11
C ILE A 157 5.67 24.75 8.26
N GLU A 158 4.48 25.00 8.82
CA GLU A 158 4.30 25.88 9.99
C GLU A 158 5.09 25.42 11.22
N LYS A 159 5.24 24.10 11.41
CA LYS A 159 6.01 23.50 12.50
C LYS A 159 7.51 23.33 12.20
N GLY A 160 7.96 23.72 11.00
CA GLY A 160 9.35 23.54 10.57
C GLY A 160 9.74 22.08 10.30
N ILE A 161 8.76 21.19 10.05
CA ILE A 161 8.98 19.78 9.73
C ILE A 161 9.24 19.64 8.23
N SER A 162 10.43 19.16 7.87
CA SER A 162 10.77 18.89 6.47
C SER A 162 10.19 17.54 6.01
N LEU A 163 9.25 17.57 5.07
CA LEU A 163 8.65 16.38 4.49
C LEU A 163 9.29 16.04 3.14
N PRO A 164 9.68 14.76 2.90
CA PRO A 164 10.20 14.34 1.61
C PRO A 164 9.07 14.33 0.58
N LYS A 165 9.29 14.99 -0.56
CA LYS A 165 8.38 15.00 -1.70
C LYS A 165 9.09 14.50 -2.96
N PRO A 166 8.81 13.27 -3.42
CA PRO A 166 9.38 12.76 -4.66
C PRO A 166 8.87 13.59 -5.86
N ARG A 167 9.79 13.99 -6.75
CA ARG A 167 9.54 14.89 -7.89
C ARG A 167 8.51 14.35 -8.89
N ASN A 168 8.40 13.02 -9.02
CA ASN A 168 7.48 12.33 -9.94
C ASN A 168 6.44 11.51 -9.15
N SER A 169 5.94 12.04 -8.03
CA SER A 169 4.87 11.38 -7.26
C SER A 169 3.50 11.83 -7.73
N GLU A 170 2.50 10.94 -7.63
CA GLU A 170 1.08 11.25 -7.88
C GLU A 170 0.62 12.55 -7.19
N PHE A 171 1.11 12.79 -5.98
CA PHE A 171 0.84 14.04 -5.24
C PHE A 171 1.47 15.27 -5.91
N SER A 172 2.71 15.16 -6.39
CA SER A 172 3.41 16.27 -7.07
C SER A 172 2.76 16.63 -8.40
N GLU A 173 2.26 15.64 -9.14
CA GLU A 173 1.54 15.87 -10.41
C GLU A 173 0.21 16.60 -10.16
N LEU A 174 -0.56 16.18 -9.15
CA LEU A 174 -1.82 16.83 -8.79
C LEU A 174 -1.63 18.27 -8.31
N GLU A 175 -0.59 18.54 -7.54
CA GLU A 175 -0.28 19.90 -7.09
C GLU A 175 0.11 20.81 -8.27
N GLN A 176 0.87 20.29 -9.25
CA GLN A 176 1.18 21.02 -10.48
C GLN A 176 -0.06 21.32 -11.32
N GLN A 177 -0.99 20.36 -11.41
CA GLN A 177 -2.26 20.55 -12.13
C GLN A 177 -3.16 21.59 -11.47
N GLN A 178 -3.15 21.71 -10.14
CA GLN A 178 -3.96 22.70 -9.42
C GLN A 178 -3.38 24.13 -9.52
N ASN A 179 -2.06 24.25 -9.71
CA ASN A 179 -1.37 25.54 -9.81
C ASN A 179 -1.26 26.07 -11.25
N GLN A 180 -1.85 25.37 -12.24
CA GLN A 180 -2.03 25.83 -13.62
C GLN A 180 -3.40 26.47 -13.80
#